data_AF-A0A7V7MSI0-F1
#
_entry.id   AF-A0A7V7MSI0-F1
#
_cell.length_a   1.000
_cell.length_b   1.000
_cell.length_c   1.000
_cell.angle_alpha   90.00
_cell.angle_beta   90.00
_cell.angle_gamma   90.00
#
_symmetry.space_group_name_H-M   'P 1'
#
loop_
_entity.id
_entity.type
_entity.pdbx_description
1 polymer ?
#
loop_
_entity_poly.entity_id
_entity_poly.type
_entity_poly.pdbx_seq_one_letter_code
_entity_poly.pdbx_strand_id
1 'polypeptide(L)'
;MVERLEQDDAYSQNVGESIILLLDRMDDISKPKLVARAFKAFSTGAIDSTQLQRINYAIDKLLMVDIEKLVEFSRIHTSDRYDLRNV
;
A
#
# COMPACT_ATOMS: atom_id res chain seq x y z
N MET A 1 -12.69 2.29 11.92
CA MET A 1 -11.91 3.47 11.44
C MET A 1 -12.82 4.65 11.22
N VAL A 2 -13.84 4.55 10.34
CA VAL A 2 -14.69 5.69 9.93
C VAL A 2 -15.34 6.36 11.13
N GLU A 3 -15.95 5.60 12.04
CA GLU A 3 -16.53 6.14 13.28
C GLU A 3 -15.54 6.95 14.11
N ARG A 4 -14.27 6.53 14.16
CA ARG A 4 -13.23 7.25 14.89
C ARG A 4 -12.84 8.55 14.19
N LEU A 5 -12.87 8.61 12.85
CA LEU A 5 -12.64 9.87 12.12
C LEU A 5 -13.72 10.91 12.42
N GLU A 6 -14.96 10.48 12.64
CA GLU A 6 -16.09 11.37 12.95
C GLU A 6 -16.13 11.83 14.41
N GLN A 7 -15.51 11.10 15.33
CA GLN A 7 -15.61 11.33 16.78
C GLN A 7 -14.33 11.89 17.42
N ASP A 8 -13.19 11.73 16.76
CA ASP A 8 -11.86 12.10 17.28
C ASP A 8 -11.20 13.06 16.29
N ASP A 9 -11.40 14.37 16.53
CA ASP A 9 -10.87 15.45 15.68
C ASP A 9 -9.35 15.36 15.50
N ALA A 10 -8.63 15.03 16.56
CA ALA A 10 -7.17 14.89 16.52
C ALA A 10 -6.77 13.71 15.62
N TYR A 11 -7.46 12.57 15.73
CA TYR A 11 -7.22 11.44 14.84
C TYR A 11 -7.57 11.78 13.39
N SER A 12 -8.69 12.46 13.15
CA SER A 12 -9.12 12.92 11.82
C SER A 12 -8.08 13.82 11.16
N GLN A 13 -7.61 14.83 11.90
CA GLN A 13 -6.56 15.74 11.45
C GLN A 13 -5.27 14.99 11.10
N ASN A 14 -4.78 14.13 11.99
CA ASN A 14 -3.56 13.35 11.76
C ASN A 14 -3.65 12.45 10.52
N VAL A 15 -4.81 11.82 10.31
CA VAL A 15 -5.05 10.98 9.12
C VAL A 15 -5.09 11.85 7.86
N GLY A 16 -5.78 12.99 7.89
CA GLY A 16 -5.85 13.93 6.78
C GLY A 16 -4.49 14.46 6.36
N GLU A 17 -3.69 14.94 7.33
CA GLU A 17 -2.32 15.41 7.10
C GLU A 17 -1.44 14.31 6.50
N SER A 18 -1.54 13.08 7.03
CA SER A 18 -0.78 11.93 6.52
C SER A 18 -1.16 11.59 5.08
N ILE A 19 -2.45 11.67 4.72
CA ILE A 19 -2.92 11.44 3.35
C ILE A 19 -2.38 12.53 2.42
N ILE A 20 -2.48 13.81 2.81
CA ILE A 20 -2.00 14.93 2.00
C ILE A 20 -0.50 14.78 1.71
N LEU A 21 0.32 14.56 2.76
CA LEU A 21 1.76 14.38 2.61
C LEU A 21 2.12 13.16 1.76
N LEU A 22 1.36 12.06 1.89
CA LEU A 22 1.57 10.87 1.10
C LEU A 22 1.25 11.11 -0.38
N LEU A 23 0.20 11.87 -0.69
CA LEU A 23 -0.19 12.18 -2.07
C LEU A 23 0.73 13.21 -2.74
N ASP A 24 1.17 14.23 -2.00
CA ASP A 24 2.03 15.31 -2.49
C ASP A 24 3.39 14.81 -3.00
N ARG A 25 3.93 13.78 -2.36
CA ARG A 25 5.23 13.19 -2.75
C ARG A 25 5.16 12.15 -3.87
N MET A 26 3.97 11.80 -4.38
CA MET A 26 3.85 10.77 -5.40
C MET A 26 4.38 11.26 -6.75
N ASP A 27 5.13 10.40 -7.41
CA ASP A 27 5.74 10.62 -8.73
C ASP A 27 4.82 10.23 -9.90
N ASP A 28 3.73 9.49 -9.63
CA ASP A 28 2.81 8.98 -10.64
C ASP A 28 1.34 9.16 -10.22
N ILE A 29 0.54 9.69 -11.14
CA ILE A 29 -0.89 10.03 -10.94
C ILE A 29 -1.80 8.81 -10.70
N SER A 30 -1.33 7.60 -10.99
CA SER A 30 -2.08 6.36 -10.77
C SER A 30 -1.92 5.81 -9.34
N LYS A 31 -0.82 6.14 -8.64
CA LYS A 31 -0.55 5.72 -7.25
C LYS A 31 -1.60 6.18 -6.23
N PRO A 32 -2.18 7.40 -6.31
CA PRO A 32 -3.28 7.82 -5.43
C PRO A 32 -4.45 6.84 -5.40
N LYS A 33 -4.77 6.20 -6.54
CA LYS A 33 -5.84 5.21 -6.62
C LYS A 33 -5.52 3.93 -5.85
N LEU A 34 -4.25 3.54 -5.79
CA LEU A 34 -3.81 2.39 -4.99
C LEU A 34 -3.90 2.70 -3.50
N VAL A 35 -3.49 3.90 -3.08
CA VAL A 35 -3.62 4.35 -1.69
C VAL A 35 -5.09 4.40 -1.27
N ALA A 36 -5.98 4.94 -2.10
CA ALA A 36 -7.42 4.94 -1.81
C ALA A 36 -7.98 3.51 -1.60
N ARG A 37 -7.52 2.53 -2.38
CA ARG A 37 -7.90 1.12 -2.21
C ARG A 37 -7.38 0.54 -0.89
N ALA A 38 -6.15 0.87 -0.50
CA ALA A 38 -5.58 0.45 0.78
C ALA A 38 -6.36 1.04 1.96
N PHE A 39 -6.68 2.34 1.91
CA PHE A 39 -7.50 3.00 2.92
C PHE A 39 -8.92 2.41 3.00
N LYS A 40 -9.53 2.06 1.86
CA LYS A 40 -10.82 1.34 1.85
C LYS A 40 -10.72 -0.03 2.54
N ALA A 41 -9.66 -0.79 2.28
CA ALA A 41 -9.44 -2.08 2.93
C ALA A 41 -9.27 -1.91 4.46
N PHE A 42 -8.52 -0.89 4.88
CA PHE A 42 -8.35 -0.57 6.30
C PHE A 42 -9.67 -0.10 6.95
N SER A 43 -10.44 0.74 6.25
CA SER A 43 -11.70 1.28 6.79
C SER A 43 -12.77 0.21 6.99
N THR A 44 -12.74 -0.84 6.17
CA THR A 44 -13.60 -2.02 6.25
C THR A 44 -13.06 -3.13 7.15
N GLY A 45 -11.89 -2.94 7.77
CA GLY A 45 -11.27 -3.92 8.66
C GLY A 45 -10.65 -5.13 7.95
N ALA A 46 -10.52 -5.09 6.62
CA ALA A 46 -9.89 -6.17 5.85
C ALA A 46 -8.36 -6.22 6.04
N ILE A 47 -7.77 -5.10 6.46
CA ILE A 47 -6.37 -5.01 6.87
C ILE A 47 -6.24 -4.19 8.16
N ASP A 48 -5.19 -4.44 8.93
CA ASP A 48 -4.84 -3.65 10.10
C ASP A 48 -3.98 -2.40 9.76
N SER A 49 -3.65 -1.61 10.78
CA SER A 49 -2.86 -0.38 10.61
C SER A 49 -1.41 -0.63 10.17
N THR A 50 -0.82 -1.75 10.60
CA THR A 50 0.54 -2.15 10.23
C THR A 50 0.59 -2.56 8.75
N GLN A 51 -0.40 -3.32 8.30
CA GLN A 51 -0.60 -3.68 6.91
C GLN A 51 -0.84 -2.44 6.05
N LEU A 52 -1.68 -1.49 6.48
CA LEU A 52 -1.88 -0.22 5.77
C LEU A 52 -0.56 0.57 5.63
N GLN A 53 0.22 0.71 6.70
CA GLN A 53 1.52 1.37 6.64
C GLN A 53 2.46 0.71 5.62
N ARG A 54 2.57 -0.62 5.66
CA ARG A 54 3.41 -1.38 4.73
C ARG A 54 2.97 -1.22 3.27
N ILE A 55 1.66 -1.27 3.02
CA ILE A 55 1.10 -1.09 1.68
C ILE A 55 1.37 0.34 1.17
N ASN A 56 1.11 1.37 1.98
CA ASN A 56 1.38 2.75 1.60
C ASN A 56 2.87 2.99 1.34
N TYR A 57 3.76 2.41 2.14
CA TYR A 57 5.19 2.46 1.90
C TYR A 57 5.59 1.78 0.58
N ALA A 58 5.02 0.60 0.29
CA ALA A 58 5.28 -0.09 -0.97
C ALA A 58 4.81 0.72 -2.18
N ILE A 59 3.59 1.30 -2.12
CA ILE A 59 3.05 2.15 -3.20
C ILE A 59 3.93 3.38 -3.43
N ASP A 60 4.42 4.02 -2.36
CA ASP A 60 5.34 5.16 -2.45
C ASP A 60 6.63 4.80 -3.21
N LYS A 61 7.24 3.65 -2.89
CA LYS A 61 8.53 3.24 -3.47
C LYS A 61 8.46 2.53 -4.81
N LEU A 62 7.28 2.05 -5.21
CA LEU A 62 7.16 1.27 -6.43
C LEU A 62 7.25 2.12 -7.69
N LEU A 63 8.07 1.70 -8.66
CA LEU A 63 7.96 2.24 -10.01
C LEU A 63 6.76 1.60 -10.69
N MET A 64 5.86 2.42 -11.25
CA MET A 64 4.63 1.90 -11.86
C MET A 64 4.90 0.95 -13.03
N VAL A 65 6.01 1.11 -13.75
CA VAL A 65 6.44 0.20 -14.82
C VAL A 65 6.74 -1.23 -14.32
N ASP A 66 7.03 -1.40 -13.03
CA ASP A 66 7.37 -2.70 -12.45
C ASP A 66 6.19 -3.37 -11.74
N ILE A 67 5.02 -2.71 -11.67
CA ILE A 67 3.87 -3.26 -10.93
C ILE A 67 3.34 -4.56 -11.55
N GLU A 68 3.36 -4.68 -12.87
CA GLU A 68 2.94 -5.90 -13.56
C GLU A 68 3.92 -7.05 -13.30
N LYS A 69 5.22 -6.75 -13.26
CA LYS A 69 6.28 -7.71 -12.92
C LYS A 69 6.19 -8.18 -11.48
N LEU A 70 5.74 -7.32 -10.55
CA LEU A 70 5.48 -7.72 -9.17
C LEU A 70 4.40 -8.79 -9.07
N VAL A 71 3.34 -8.71 -9.87
CA VAL A 71 2.28 -9.72 -9.88
C VAL A 71 2.86 -11.07 -10.29
N GLU A 72 3.68 -11.08 -11.34
CA GLU A 72 4.40 -12.28 -11.78
C GLU A 72 5.34 -12.80 -10.68
N PHE A 73 6.20 -11.94 -10.12
CA PHE A 73 7.13 -12.28 -9.04
C PHE A 73 6.42 -12.87 -7.82
N SER A 74 5.28 -12.29 -7.41
CA SER A 74 4.50 -12.77 -6.26
C SER A 74 3.90 -14.17 -6.46
N ARG A 75 3.75 -14.60 -7.72
CA ARG A 75 3.20 -15.91 -8.09
C ARG A 75 4.29 -16.99 -8.21
N ILE A 76 5.56 -16.61 -8.24
CA ILE A 76 6.67 -17.58 -8.23
C ILE A 76 6.69 -18.24 -6.85
N HIS A 77 6.12 -19.44 -6.78
CA HIS A 77 6.16 -20.26 -5.59
C HIS A 77 7.58 -20.76 -5.38
N THR A 78 8.01 -20.88 -4.12
CA THR A 78 9.38 -21.25 -3.71
C THR A 78 9.84 -22.64 -4.19
N SER A 79 8.97 -23.39 -4.86
CA SER A 79 9.23 -24.70 -5.46
C SER A 79 10.29 -24.69 -6.57
N ASP A 80 10.52 -23.56 -7.24
CA ASP A 80 11.45 -23.47 -8.38
C ASP A 80 12.91 -23.13 -7.98
N ARG A 81 13.22 -22.99 -6.68
CA ARG A 81 14.58 -22.63 -6.22
C ARG A 81 15.61 -23.77 -6.25
N TYR A 82 15.23 -24.99 -6.63
CA TYR A 82 16.16 -26.14 -6.61
C TYR A 82 17.03 -26.28 -7.87
N ASP A 83 16.82 -25.50 -8.93
CA ASP A 83 17.56 -25.69 -10.19
C ASP A 83 18.74 -24.72 -10.43
N LEU A 84 19.02 -23.80 -9.50
CA LEU A 84 20.13 -22.84 -9.63
C LEU A 84 21.46 -23.30 -9.01
N ARG A 85 21.65 -24.62 -8.80
CA ARG A 85 22.93 -25.19 -8.32
C ARG A 85 23.73 -25.93 -9.39
N ASN A 86 23.32 -25.90 -10.65
CA ASN A 86 24.03 -26.53 -11.76
C ASN A 86 24.38 -25.50 -12.86
N VAL A 87 25.20 -24.50 -12.54
CA VAL A 87 26.02 -23.76 -13.53
C VAL A 87 27.36 -23.43 -12.89
#